data_AF-A0A953U9X4-F1
#
_entry.id   AF-A0A953U9X4-F1
#
_cell.length_a   1.000
_cell.length_b   1.000
_cell.length_c   1.000
_cell.angle_alpha   90.00
_cell.angle_beta   90.00
_cell.angle_gamma   90.00
#
_symmetry.space_group_name_H-M   'P 1'
#
loop_
_entity.id
_entity.type
_entity.pdbx_description
1 polymer ?
#
loop_
_entity_poly.entity_id
_entity_poly.type
_entity_poly.pdbx_seq_one_letter_code
_entity_poly.pdbx_strand_id
1 'polypeptide(L)'
;MAGKWKWLAAGAVAVAAWVFSVTSDYFDRDSIPHIAMRDELKLVGSAIYEYHSKTGNWPEKLDDLQSTSLPLKSPTWRQSASPMRILWRRDWRPEPKDNAGLVLIYYEGGLFSKLGRMWVCWGDLRTEYVLESDLRSILEKQK
;
A
#
# COMPACT_ATOMS: atom_id res chain seq x y z
N MET A 1 -15.20 11.80 -49.58
CA MET A 1 -15.01 12.15 -48.14
C MET A 1 -15.29 10.99 -47.16
N ALA A 2 -15.96 9.90 -47.55
CA ALA A 2 -16.29 8.78 -46.65
C ALA A 2 -15.08 7.97 -46.11
N GLY A 3 -13.93 7.97 -46.78
CA GLY A 3 -12.75 7.19 -46.38
C GLY A 3 -12.06 7.71 -45.11
N LYS A 4 -11.95 9.04 -44.94
CA LYS A 4 -11.26 9.65 -43.78
C LYS A 4 -11.98 9.40 -42.46
N TRP A 5 -13.32 9.35 -42.47
CA TRP A 5 -14.13 9.12 -41.27
C TRP A 5 -13.98 7.70 -40.72
N LYS A 6 -13.80 6.70 -41.61
CA LYS A 6 -13.55 5.31 -41.22
C LYS A 6 -12.20 5.14 -40.52
N TRP A 7 -11.15 5.82 -41.00
CA TRP A 7 -9.83 5.80 -40.36
C TRP A 7 -9.81 6.52 -39.02
N LEU A 8 -10.52 7.65 -38.90
CA LEU A 8 -10.68 8.34 -37.62
C LEU A 8 -11.47 7.51 -36.61
N ALA A 9 -12.55 6.86 -37.04
CA ALA A 9 -13.33 5.96 -36.20
C ALA A 9 -12.51 4.73 -35.75
N ALA A 10 -11.78 4.10 -36.68
CA ALA A 10 -10.89 2.98 -36.36
C ALA A 10 -9.76 3.39 -35.40
N GLY A 11 -9.16 4.56 -35.61
CA GLY A 11 -8.16 5.12 -34.70
C GLY A 11 -8.72 5.40 -33.30
N ALA A 12 -9.91 5.98 -33.21
CA ALA A 12 -10.57 6.23 -31.93
C ALA A 12 -10.89 4.93 -31.17
N VAL A 13 -11.37 3.90 -31.88
CA VAL A 13 -11.61 2.58 -31.28
C VAL A 13 -10.32 1.93 -30.81
N ALA A 14 -9.24 2.02 -31.58
CA ALA A 14 -7.95 1.48 -31.19
C ALA A 14 -7.39 2.18 -29.93
N VAL A 15 -7.52 3.51 -29.85
CA VAL A 15 -7.12 4.28 -28.66
C VAL A 15 -7.99 3.90 -27.46
N ALA A 16 -9.32 3.80 -27.63
CA ALA A 16 -10.22 3.40 -26.55
C ALA A 16 -9.90 1.98 -26.03
N ALA A 17 -9.63 1.03 -26.93
CA ALA A 17 -9.23 -0.33 -26.55
C ALA A 17 -7.89 -0.36 -25.82
N TRP A 18 -6.90 0.43 -26.27
CA TRP A 18 -5.61 0.55 -25.60
C TRP A 18 -5.75 1.16 -24.21
N VAL A 19 -6.49 2.27 -24.07
CA VAL A 19 -6.78 2.89 -22.77
C VAL A 19 -7.49 1.89 -21.85
N PHE A 20 -8.49 1.18 -22.35
CA PHE A 20 -9.20 0.16 -21.58
C PHE A 20 -8.25 -0.94 -21.09
N SER A 21 -7.41 -1.49 -21.96
CA SER A 21 -6.41 -2.51 -21.60
C SER A 21 -5.46 -2.01 -20.51
N VAL A 22 -4.86 -0.83 -20.71
CA VAL A 22 -3.90 -0.25 -19.75
C VAL A 22 -4.59 0.01 -18.41
N THR A 23 -5.82 0.52 -18.41
CA THR A 23 -6.57 0.74 -17.16
C THR A 23 -6.93 -0.58 -16.48
N SER A 24 -7.35 -1.61 -17.23
CA SER A 24 -7.68 -2.93 -16.69
C SER A 24 -6.46 -3.55 -16.02
N ASP A 25 -5.31 -3.55 -16.68
CA ASP A 25 -4.07 -4.10 -16.14
C ASP A 25 -3.58 -3.29 -14.92
N TYR A 26 -3.78 -1.97 -14.92
CA TYR A 26 -3.45 -1.13 -13.77
C TYR A 26 -4.32 -1.40 -12.55
N PHE A 27 -5.60 -1.73 -12.75
CA PHE A 27 -6.53 -2.06 -11.67
C PHE A 27 -6.52 -3.54 -11.28
N ASP A 28 -5.78 -4.38 -12.00
CA ASP A 28 -5.59 -5.78 -11.65
C ASP A 28 -4.76 -5.87 -10.36
N ARG A 29 -5.37 -6.43 -9.32
CA ARG A 29 -4.76 -6.61 -7.99
C ARG A 29 -3.55 -7.54 -8.02
N ASP A 30 -3.48 -8.40 -9.03
CA ASP A 30 -2.40 -9.35 -9.22
C ASP A 30 -1.32 -8.81 -10.18
N SER A 31 -1.43 -7.54 -10.59
CA SER A 31 -0.36 -6.87 -11.32
C SER A 31 0.89 -6.68 -10.46
N ILE A 32 2.06 -6.69 -11.11
CA ILE A 32 3.37 -6.54 -10.46
C ILE A 32 3.46 -5.32 -9.51
N PRO A 33 2.93 -4.13 -9.85
CA PRO A 33 2.97 -2.98 -8.95
C PRO A 33 2.19 -3.20 -7.65
N HIS A 34 1.04 -3.89 -7.73
CA HIS A 34 0.21 -4.17 -6.56
C HIS A 34 0.82 -5.24 -5.66
N ILE A 35 1.44 -6.28 -6.24
CA ILE A 35 2.20 -7.28 -5.49
C ILE A 35 3.37 -6.60 -4.76
N ALA A 36 4.19 -5.82 -5.47
CA ALA A 36 5.33 -5.13 -4.88
C ALA A 36 4.92 -4.19 -3.74
N MET A 37 3.80 -3.47 -3.90
CA MET A 37 3.30 -2.58 -2.86
C MET A 37 2.84 -3.32 -1.60
N ARG A 38 2.18 -4.47 -1.75
CA ARG A 38 1.79 -5.34 -0.63
C ARG A 38 3.01 -5.90 0.09
N ASP A 39 4.00 -6.35 -0.67
CA ASP A 39 5.23 -6.90 -0.10
C ASP A 39 5.99 -5.83 0.69
N GLU A 40 6.11 -4.62 0.16
CA GLU A 40 6.77 -3.52 0.87
C GLU A 40 6.01 -3.11 2.13
N LEU A 41 4.68 -3.00 2.06
CA LEU A 41 3.83 -2.74 3.24
C LEU A 41 4.04 -3.79 4.34
N LYS A 42 4.12 -5.07 3.95
CA LYS A 42 4.37 -6.17 4.87
C LYS A 42 5.80 -6.15 5.41
N LEU A 43 6.78 -5.77 4.59
CA LEU A 43 8.18 -5.65 4.96
C LEU A 43 8.37 -4.56 6.03
N VAL A 44 7.84 -3.36 5.78
CA VAL A 44 7.87 -2.23 6.73
C VAL A 44 7.09 -2.59 8.00
N GLY A 45 5.92 -3.21 7.87
CA GLY A 45 5.14 -3.68 9.02
C GLY A 45 5.91 -4.69 9.89
N SER A 46 6.58 -5.65 9.25
CA SER A 46 7.40 -6.64 9.94
C SER A 46 8.59 -6.00 10.66
N ALA A 47 9.20 -4.96 10.05
CA ALA A 47 10.30 -4.23 10.66
C ALA A 47 9.89 -3.51 11.95
N ILE A 48 8.64 -3.05 12.06
CA ILE A 48 8.13 -2.44 13.30
C ILE A 48 8.09 -3.45 14.46
N TYR A 49 7.60 -4.67 14.20
CA TYR A 49 7.65 -5.75 15.19
C TYR A 49 9.08 -6.20 15.49
N GLU A 50 9.95 -6.26 14.48
CA GLU A 50 11.37 -6.59 14.67
C GLU A 50 12.06 -5.58 15.58
N TYR A 51 11.78 -4.28 15.41
CA TYR A 51 12.31 -3.22 16.26
C TYR A 51 11.87 -3.41 17.71
N HIS A 52 10.59 -3.70 17.94
CA HIS A 52 10.06 -3.97 19.27
C HIS A 52 10.70 -5.21 19.90
N SER A 53 10.81 -6.31 19.15
CA SER A 53 11.47 -7.53 19.61
C SER A 53 12.93 -7.30 20.02
N LYS A 54 13.65 -6.43 19.32
CA LYS A 54 15.06 -6.11 19.60
C LYS A 54 15.25 -5.15 20.77
N THR A 55 14.39 -4.13 20.90
CA THR A 55 14.62 -2.99 21.81
C THR A 55 13.70 -2.99 23.03
N GLY A 56 12.63 -3.78 23.01
CA GLY A 56 11.53 -3.73 23.99
C GLY A 56 10.61 -2.53 23.82
N ASN A 57 10.90 -1.60 22.90
CA ASN A 57 10.14 -0.37 22.67
C ASN A 57 9.53 -0.36 21.27
N TRP A 58 8.36 0.25 21.11
CA TRP A 58 7.80 0.49 19.78
C TRP A 58 8.55 1.63 19.09
N PRO A 59 8.77 1.58 17.76
CA PRO A 59 9.36 2.69 17.02
C PRO A 59 8.42 3.90 17.03
N GLU A 60 9.00 5.09 17.06
CA GLU A 60 8.25 6.36 17.08
C GLU A 60 8.39 7.12 15.76
N LYS A 61 9.41 6.78 14.97
CA LYS A 61 9.69 7.39 13.67
C LYS A 61 10.26 6.37 12.71
N LEU A 62 10.18 6.72 11.42
CA LEU A 62 10.66 5.88 10.34
C LEU A 62 12.14 5.50 10.46
N ASP A 63 12.99 6.42 10.93
CA ASP A 63 14.43 6.18 11.09
C ASP A 63 14.78 5.11 12.13
N ASP A 64 13.90 4.83 13.09
CA ASP A 64 14.13 3.79 14.09
C ASP A 64 14.25 2.41 13.41
N LEU A 65 13.53 2.23 12.29
CA LEU A 65 13.55 1.00 11.48
C LEU A 65 14.90 0.76 10.79
N GLN A 66 15.82 1.72 10.76
CA GLN A 66 17.17 1.52 10.23
C GLN A 66 17.96 0.46 11.02
N SER A 67 17.61 0.22 12.28
CA SER A 67 18.24 -0.79 13.14
C SER A 67 17.72 -2.22 12.93
N THR A 68 16.77 -2.40 12.00
CA THR A 68 16.12 -3.67 11.69
C THR A 68 16.74 -4.34 10.46
N SER A 69 16.18 -5.47 10.02
CA SER A 69 16.55 -6.10 8.75
C SER A 69 16.03 -5.35 7.52
N LEU A 70 15.20 -4.30 7.70
CA LEU A 70 14.58 -3.55 6.61
C LEU A 70 15.59 -2.99 5.60
N PRO A 71 16.68 -2.31 5.98
CA PRO A 71 17.63 -1.76 5.01
C PRO A 71 18.36 -2.82 4.18
N LEU A 72 18.50 -4.04 4.71
CA LEU A 72 19.11 -5.16 3.99
C LEU A 72 18.14 -5.77 2.98
N LYS A 73 16.86 -5.87 3.33
CA LYS A 73 15.82 -6.51 2.50
C LYS A 73 15.25 -5.57 1.44
N SER A 74 15.17 -4.28 1.71
CA SER A 74 14.73 -3.26 0.77
C SER A 74 15.69 -2.07 0.86
N PRO A 75 16.72 -2.00 0.00
CA PRO A 75 17.67 -0.87 0.01
C PRO A 75 17.00 0.50 -0.24
N THR A 76 15.85 0.50 -0.92
CA THR A 76 15.06 1.70 -1.25
C THR A 76 13.90 1.95 -0.29
N TRP A 77 13.89 1.30 0.87
CA TRP A 77 12.76 1.33 1.81
C TRP A 77 12.34 2.73 2.22
N ARG A 78 13.27 3.68 2.34
CA ARG A 78 12.95 5.08 2.70
C ARG A 78 12.12 5.75 1.61
N GLN A 79 12.48 5.55 0.35
CA GLN A 79 11.77 6.08 -0.80
C GLN A 79 10.39 5.42 -0.92
N SER A 80 10.32 4.10 -0.74
CA SER A 80 9.07 3.35 -0.79
C SER A 80 8.12 3.69 0.36
N ALA A 81 8.64 4.01 1.54
CA ALA A 81 7.87 4.36 2.72
C ALA A 81 7.31 5.80 2.70
N SER A 82 7.84 6.68 1.86
CA SER A 82 7.37 8.08 1.72
C SER A 82 5.85 8.21 1.49
N PRO A 83 5.23 7.47 0.55
CA PRO A 83 3.77 7.46 0.38
C PRO A 83 3.00 6.63 1.43
N MET A 84 3.67 6.03 2.41
CA MET A 84 3.03 5.23 3.45
C MET A 84 2.72 6.06 4.69
N ARG A 85 1.58 5.78 5.29
CA ARG A 85 1.19 6.30 6.60
C ARG A 85 1.29 5.20 7.62
N ILE A 86 2.27 5.33 8.50
CA ILE A 86 2.52 4.42 9.61
C ILE A 86 1.80 4.96 10.84
N LEU A 87 1.00 4.11 11.49
CA LEU A 87 0.34 4.47 12.73
C LEU A 87 1.25 4.14 13.91
N TRP A 88 2.05 5.11 14.34
CA TRP A 88 2.93 4.96 15.50
C TRP A 88 2.10 4.89 16.79
N ARG A 89 1.95 3.70 17.34
CA ARG A 89 1.17 3.42 18.55
C ARG A 89 2.03 2.74 19.59
N ARG A 90 1.77 3.05 20.87
CA ARG A 90 2.50 2.47 22.02
C ARG A 90 1.77 1.30 22.67
N ASP A 91 0.49 1.11 22.35
CA ASP A 91 -0.40 0.12 22.97
C ASP A 91 -0.53 -1.18 22.16
N TRP A 92 0.37 -1.41 21.20
CA TRP A 92 0.36 -2.64 20.44
C TRP A 92 0.83 -3.82 21.26
N ARG A 93 0.21 -4.97 20.98
CA ARG A 93 0.63 -6.23 21.56
C ARG A 93 1.90 -6.71 20.85
N PRO A 94 2.85 -7.35 21.55
CA PRO A 94 4.09 -7.81 20.94
C PRO A 94 3.88 -8.82 19.81
N GLU A 95 2.84 -9.65 19.91
CA GLU A 95 2.51 -10.68 18.93
C GLU A 95 1.56 -10.13 17.84
N PRO A 96 1.97 -10.17 16.54
CA PRO A 96 1.18 -9.58 15.45
C PRO A 96 -0.26 -10.07 15.38
N LYS A 97 -0.47 -11.38 15.58
CA LYS A 97 -1.79 -12.03 15.54
C LYS A 97 -2.80 -11.40 16.51
N ASP A 98 -2.33 -10.83 17.62
CA ASP A 98 -3.19 -10.21 18.62
C ASP A 98 -3.61 -8.79 18.23
N ASN A 99 -3.05 -8.24 17.15
CA ASN A 99 -3.34 -6.91 16.61
C ASN A 99 -4.12 -6.97 15.27
N ALA A 100 -4.71 -8.11 14.90
CA ALA A 100 -5.34 -8.33 13.59
C ALA A 100 -6.43 -7.31 13.19
N GLY A 101 -7.13 -6.71 14.16
CA GLY A 101 -8.17 -5.70 13.91
C GLY A 101 -7.65 -4.27 13.81
N LEU A 102 -6.34 -4.05 13.96
CA LEU A 102 -5.73 -2.72 13.98
C LEU A 102 -5.04 -2.43 12.65
N VAL A 103 -5.20 -1.20 12.15
CA VAL A 103 -4.43 -0.75 11.00
C VAL A 103 -3.01 -0.44 11.47
N LEU A 104 -2.03 -0.97 10.75
CA LEU A 104 -0.61 -0.79 11.04
C LEU A 104 -0.03 0.28 10.13
N ILE A 105 -0.19 0.08 8.82
CA ILE A 105 0.31 0.98 7.77
C ILE A 105 -0.74 1.04 6.66
N TYR A 106 -0.91 2.18 6.00
CA TYR A 106 -1.64 2.24 4.74
C TYR A 106 -0.91 3.07 3.70
N TYR A 107 -1.13 2.77 2.42
CA TYR A 107 -0.54 3.49 1.30
C TYR A 107 -1.47 4.62 0.83
N GLU A 108 -1.00 5.86 0.85
CA GLU A 108 -1.76 7.07 0.46
C GLU A 108 -1.32 7.63 -0.91
N GLY A 109 -0.37 6.97 -1.58
CA GLY A 109 0.23 7.46 -2.82
C GLY A 109 -0.51 7.09 -4.11
N GLY A 110 -0.15 7.78 -5.19
CA GLY A 110 -0.48 7.35 -6.56
C GLY A 110 -1.93 7.56 -6.99
N LEU A 111 -2.22 7.14 -8.22
CA LEU A 111 -3.56 7.28 -8.83
C LEU A 111 -4.60 6.38 -8.13
N PHE A 112 -4.16 5.24 -7.59
CA PHE A 112 -5.02 4.30 -6.88
C PHE A 112 -5.66 4.93 -5.64
N SER A 113 -4.85 5.56 -4.78
CA SER A 113 -5.35 6.31 -3.61
C SER A 113 -6.24 7.48 -4.03
N LYS A 114 -5.92 8.19 -5.13
CA LYS A 114 -6.78 9.26 -5.67
C LYS A 114 -8.16 8.79 -6.13
N LEU A 115 -8.32 7.51 -6.43
CA LEU A 115 -9.60 6.90 -6.81
C LEU A 115 -10.34 6.30 -5.60
N GLY A 116 -9.94 6.65 -4.37
CA GLY A 116 -10.57 6.21 -3.13
C GLY A 116 -10.23 4.77 -2.76
N ARG A 117 -9.09 4.25 -3.23
CA ARG A 117 -8.69 2.85 -3.07
C ARG A 117 -7.34 2.77 -2.37
N MET A 118 -7.26 2.04 -1.26
CA MET A 118 -6.08 2.03 -0.41
C MET A 118 -5.60 0.60 -0.15
N TRP A 119 -4.28 0.40 -0.20
CA TRP A 119 -3.66 -0.81 0.36
C TRP A 119 -3.35 -0.58 1.82
N VAL A 120 -3.71 -1.56 2.64
CA VAL A 120 -3.58 -1.52 4.09
C VAL A 120 -2.79 -2.74 4.53
N CYS A 121 -1.82 -2.52 5.41
CA CYS A 121 -1.18 -3.52 6.24
C CYS A 121 -1.84 -3.46 7.62
N TRP A 122 -2.37 -4.59 8.08
CA TRP A 122 -2.95 -4.70 9.42
C TRP A 122 -1.90 -5.11 10.44
N GLY A 123 -2.24 -5.01 11.73
CA GLY A 123 -1.37 -5.38 12.83
C GLY A 123 -0.88 -6.83 12.74
N ASP A 124 -1.64 -7.75 12.17
CA ASP A 124 -1.20 -9.13 11.96
C ASP A 124 -0.41 -9.36 10.66
N LEU A 125 0.05 -8.29 10.01
CA LEU A 125 0.86 -8.30 8.79
C LEU A 125 0.13 -8.82 7.55
N ARG A 126 -1.20 -9.03 7.61
CA ARG A 126 -1.99 -9.24 6.41
C ARG A 126 -2.06 -7.94 5.62
N THR A 127 -2.05 -8.05 4.28
CA THR A 127 -2.26 -6.91 3.40
C THR A 127 -3.57 -7.06 2.65
N GLU A 128 -4.39 -6.03 2.73
CA GLU A 128 -5.71 -6.02 2.12
C GLU A 128 -5.99 -4.71 1.41
N TYR A 129 -6.89 -4.82 0.45
CA TYR A 129 -7.46 -3.69 -0.25
C TYR A 129 -8.67 -3.19 0.53
N VAL A 130 -8.73 -1.88 0.79
CA VAL A 130 -9.84 -1.23 1.49
C VAL A 130 -10.24 0.05 0.75
N LEU A 131 -11.53 0.39 0.75
CA LEU A 131 -11.99 1.68 0.24
C LEU A 131 -11.59 2.79 1.22
N GLU A 132 -11.30 3.98 0.71
CA GLU A 132 -10.90 5.11 1.55
C GLU A 132 -11.98 5.48 2.60
N SER A 133 -13.26 5.38 2.23
CA SER A 133 -14.38 5.60 3.14
C SER A 133 -14.36 4.66 4.33
N ASP A 134 -14.09 3.37 4.07
CA ASP A 134 -14.07 2.32 5.08
C ASP A 134 -12.83 2.48 5.95
N LEU A 135 -11.68 2.78 5.34
CA LEU A 135 -10.44 3.07 6.05
C LEU A 135 -10.64 4.26 7.02
N ARG A 136 -11.28 5.35 6.59
CA ARG A 136 -11.58 6.48 7.47
C ARG A 136 -12.43 6.06 8.67
N SER A 137 -13.48 5.27 8.45
CA SER A 137 -14.31 4.74 9.54
C SER A 137 -13.53 3.84 10.50
N ILE A 138 -12.63 3.00 9.97
CA ILE A 138 -11.75 2.14 10.76
C ILE A 138 -10.79 2.97 11.60
N LEU A 139 -10.14 3.98 11.00
CA LEU A 139 -9.20 4.85 11.69
C LEU A 139 -9.88 5.67 12.79
N GLU A 140 -11.11 6.14 12.58
CA GLU A 140 -11.88 6.83 13.61
C GLU A 140 -12.19 5.94 14.82
N LYS A 141 -12.48 4.66 14.60
CA LYS A 141 -12.70 3.68 15.68
C LYS A 141 -11.42 3.28 16.42
N GLN A 142 -10.25 3.53 15.80
CA GLN A 142 -8.95 3.15 16.34
C GLN A 142 -8.21 4.30 17.05
N LYS A 143 -8.69 5.53 16.92
CA LYS A 143 -8.23 6.69 17.72
C LYS A 143 -8.59 6.52 19.18
#